data_AF-A0A7D8UU08-F1
#
_entry.id   AF-A0A7D8UU08-F1
#
_cell.length_a   1.000
_cell.length_b   1.000
_cell.length_c   1.000
_cell.angle_alpha   90.00
_cell.angle_beta   90.00
_cell.angle_gamma   90.00
#
_symmetry.space_group_name_H-M   'P 1'
#
loop_
_entity.id
_entity.type
_entity.pdbx_description
1 polymer ?
#
loop_
_entity_poly.entity_id
_entity_poly.type
_entity_poly.pdbx_seq_one_letter_code
_entity_poly.pdbx_strand_id
1 'polypeptide(L)'
;MKTPTVLFALAACISSTLAQSGQATTTRYYDGLKGACGCGPASGNSMFSWQSNIGTGIYTAAVSQALYDSGGLSWCGAGCGKCYQLTSTGNAPCSSCGTGGASGSSIIVMATNLCPNSGNAQWCAAVGGTNDYGFEYHFDIMAQSEVLGDNPVVDFEEVTCPSAALTDYADCQCA
;
A
#
# COMPACT_ATOMS: atom_id res chain seq x y z
N MET A 1 12.62 62.39 7.13
CA MET A 1 11.64 61.41 6.60
C MET A 1 12.24 60.02 6.83
N LYS A 2 11.70 59.25 7.77
CA LYS A 2 12.21 57.92 8.15
C LYS A 2 11.23 56.87 7.64
N THR A 3 11.66 56.06 6.69
CA THR A 3 10.86 54.96 6.13
C THR A 3 10.86 53.79 7.11
N PRO A 4 9.70 53.20 7.47
CA PRO A 4 9.66 52.02 8.31
C PRO A 4 9.85 50.77 7.45
N THR A 5 10.88 49.99 7.76
CA THR A 5 11.07 48.65 7.20
C THR A 5 10.14 47.69 7.93
N VAL A 6 9.13 47.18 7.22
CA VAL A 6 8.24 46.12 7.72
C VAL A 6 8.92 44.78 7.50
N LEU A 7 9.32 44.11 8.58
CA LEU A 7 9.78 42.72 8.55
C LEU A 7 8.55 41.80 8.41
N PHE A 8 8.42 41.13 7.27
CA PHE A 8 7.49 40.01 7.12
C PHE A 8 8.14 38.75 7.70
N ALA A 9 7.63 38.27 8.85
CA ALA A 9 7.97 36.95 9.35
C ALA A 9 7.17 35.89 8.55
N LEU A 10 7.86 35.10 7.73
CA LEU A 10 7.27 33.89 7.15
C LEU A 10 7.11 32.85 8.27
N ALA A 11 5.88 32.58 8.69
CA ALA A 11 5.57 31.40 9.48
C ALA A 11 5.59 30.17 8.55
N ALA A 12 6.57 29.28 8.74
CA ALA A 12 6.57 27.98 8.08
C ALA A 12 5.52 27.09 8.76
N CYS A 13 4.39 26.84 8.08
CA CYS A 13 3.42 25.85 8.50
C CYS A 13 4.04 24.46 8.28
N ILE A 14 4.47 23.80 9.35
CA ILE A 14 4.92 22.41 9.30
C ILE A 14 3.65 21.56 9.18
N SER A 15 3.27 21.19 7.96
CA SER A 15 2.20 20.22 7.73
C SER A 15 2.70 18.85 8.19
N SER A 16 2.33 18.47 9.42
CA SER A 16 2.49 17.09 9.89
C SER A 16 1.57 16.21 9.05
N THR A 17 2.12 15.53 8.05
CA THR A 17 1.41 14.44 7.38
C THR A 17 1.20 13.35 8.42
N LEU A 18 -0.04 13.20 8.91
CA LEU A 18 -0.39 12.08 9.77
C LEU A 18 -0.13 10.79 8.99
N ALA A 19 0.57 9.84 9.62
CA ALA A 19 0.76 8.51 9.04
C ALA A 19 -0.62 7.88 8.79
N GLN A 20 -0.84 7.35 7.58
CA GLN A 20 -2.13 6.78 7.22
C GLN A 20 -2.36 5.49 8.00
N SER A 21 -3.50 5.37 8.68
CA SER A 21 -3.89 4.17 9.43
C SER A 21 -5.38 3.91 9.32
N GLY A 22 -5.81 2.68 9.60
CA GLY A 22 -7.21 2.30 9.59
C GLY A 22 -7.42 0.79 9.54
N GLN A 23 -8.59 0.38 9.06
CA GLN A 23 -8.85 -1.02 8.74
C GLN A 23 -8.91 -1.22 7.23
N ALA A 24 -8.46 -2.39 6.78
CA ALA A 24 -8.46 -2.76 5.37
C ALA A 24 -8.85 -4.23 5.21
N THR A 25 -9.42 -4.57 4.06
CA THR A 25 -9.48 -5.96 3.62
C THR A 25 -8.17 -6.35 2.95
N THR A 26 -7.90 -7.65 2.93
CA THR A 26 -6.77 -8.20 2.17
C THR A 26 -7.25 -9.29 1.23
N THR A 27 -6.55 -9.43 0.11
CA THR A 27 -6.54 -10.65 -0.70
C THR A 27 -5.10 -11.06 -0.99
N ARG A 28 -4.93 -12.12 -1.76
CA ARG A 28 -3.66 -12.50 -2.36
C ARG A 28 -3.78 -12.48 -3.88
N TYR A 29 -2.70 -12.08 -4.54
CA TYR A 29 -2.55 -12.24 -5.98
C TYR A 29 -1.13 -12.67 -6.35
N TYR A 30 -1.02 -13.20 -7.57
CA TYR A 30 0.27 -13.46 -8.19
C TYR A 30 0.12 -13.38 -9.70
N ASP A 31 0.69 -12.34 -10.32
CA ASP A 31 0.68 -12.16 -11.78
C ASP A 31 2.09 -12.22 -12.42
N GLY A 32 3.15 -12.06 -11.62
CA GLY A 32 4.54 -12.02 -12.08
C GLY A 32 4.91 -10.73 -12.83
N LEU A 33 4.08 -9.70 -12.75
CA LEU A 33 4.22 -8.47 -13.54
C LEU A 33 4.96 -7.36 -12.79
N LYS A 34 5.53 -6.43 -13.56
CA LYS A 34 6.31 -5.28 -13.06
C LYS A 34 5.60 -4.45 -11.99
N GLY A 35 4.29 -4.30 -12.12
CA GLY A 35 3.48 -3.46 -11.25
C GLY A 35 3.57 -1.96 -11.57
N ALA A 36 2.61 -1.20 -11.05
CA ALA A 36 2.39 0.21 -11.31
C ALA A 36 3.42 1.16 -10.66
N CYS A 37 4.32 0.64 -9.83
CA CYS A 37 5.47 1.39 -9.30
C CYS A 37 6.77 1.10 -10.08
N GLY A 38 6.68 0.36 -11.18
CA GLY A 38 7.82 0.15 -12.07
C GLY A 38 8.94 -0.70 -11.49
N CYS A 39 8.61 -1.66 -10.61
CA CYS A 39 9.57 -2.52 -9.93
C CYS A 39 9.98 -3.73 -10.80
N GLY A 40 10.59 -3.44 -11.94
CA GLY A 40 11.10 -4.43 -12.89
C GLY A 40 12.05 -3.79 -13.90
N PRO A 41 12.64 -4.58 -14.81
CA PRO A 41 13.60 -4.08 -15.79
C PRO A 41 13.02 -2.94 -16.64
N ALA A 42 13.83 -1.94 -17.03
CA ALA A 42 13.37 -0.78 -17.79
C ALA A 42 12.54 -1.16 -19.03
N SER A 43 12.98 -2.16 -19.78
CA SER A 43 12.23 -2.77 -20.88
C SER A 43 11.56 -4.08 -20.47
N GLY A 44 10.31 -4.27 -20.85
CA GLY A 44 9.52 -5.47 -20.54
C GLY A 44 8.54 -5.27 -19.39
N ASN A 45 7.84 -6.34 -19.01
CA ASN A 45 6.78 -6.29 -17.99
C ASN A 45 6.96 -7.32 -16.87
N SER A 46 8.14 -7.91 -16.72
CA SER A 46 8.44 -8.83 -15.63
C SER A 46 8.74 -8.08 -14.33
N MET A 47 8.32 -8.63 -13.19
CA MET A 47 8.76 -8.17 -11.87
C MET A 47 10.25 -8.43 -11.62
N PHE A 48 10.87 -7.64 -10.73
CA PHE A 48 12.08 -8.08 -10.04
C PHE A 48 11.79 -9.25 -9.09
N SER A 49 12.75 -10.14 -8.89
CA SER A 49 12.56 -11.37 -8.12
C SER A 49 12.21 -11.14 -6.65
N TRP A 50 12.65 -10.02 -6.07
CA TRP A 50 12.36 -9.69 -4.67
C TRP A 50 10.89 -9.37 -4.42
N GLN A 51 10.10 -9.00 -5.45
CA GLN A 51 8.70 -8.62 -5.25
C GLN A 51 7.85 -9.74 -4.62
N SER A 52 8.18 -11.01 -4.90
CA SER A 52 7.46 -12.16 -4.31
C SER A 52 7.90 -12.51 -2.89
N ASN A 53 9.06 -12.02 -2.44
CA ASN A 53 9.60 -12.27 -1.09
C ASN A 53 10.81 -11.37 -0.82
N ILE A 54 10.58 -10.16 -0.27
CA ILE A 54 11.68 -9.27 0.17
C ILE A 54 12.45 -9.92 1.32
N GLY A 55 11.72 -10.58 2.22
CA GLY A 55 12.28 -11.35 3.31
C GLY A 55 11.20 -11.88 4.25
N THR A 56 11.60 -12.59 5.29
CA THR A 56 10.66 -13.10 6.30
C THR A 56 9.90 -11.95 6.96
N GLY A 57 8.58 -11.91 6.77
CA GLY A 57 7.71 -10.88 7.33
C GLY A 57 7.65 -9.57 6.52
N ILE A 58 8.31 -9.49 5.35
CA ILE A 58 8.32 -8.30 4.49
C ILE A 58 7.90 -8.72 3.07
N TYR A 59 6.80 -8.15 2.60
CA TYR A 59 6.15 -8.50 1.34
C TYR A 59 5.88 -7.26 0.50
N THR A 60 5.38 -7.46 -0.72
CA THR A 60 4.83 -6.37 -1.53
C THR A 60 3.32 -6.51 -1.67
N ALA A 61 2.65 -5.42 -2.02
CA ALA A 61 1.22 -5.41 -2.26
C ALA A 61 0.83 -4.48 -3.40
N ALA A 62 -0.23 -4.85 -4.10
CA ALA A 62 -1.04 -3.93 -4.88
C ALA A 62 -2.07 -3.28 -3.95
N VAL A 63 -2.02 -1.96 -3.80
CA VAL A 63 -2.88 -1.25 -2.83
C VAL A 63 -4.06 -0.57 -3.53
N SER A 64 -5.19 -0.42 -2.84
CA SER A 64 -6.36 0.33 -3.34
C SER A 64 -5.98 1.75 -3.76
N GLN A 65 -6.77 2.35 -4.66
CA GLN A 65 -6.49 3.66 -5.25
C GLN A 65 -6.22 4.76 -4.20
N ALA A 66 -6.94 4.79 -3.07
CA ALA A 66 -6.74 5.79 -2.02
C ALA A 66 -5.35 5.72 -1.37
N LEU A 67 -4.78 4.52 -1.22
CA LEU A 67 -3.42 4.31 -0.72
C LEU A 67 -2.37 4.50 -1.82
N TYR A 68 -2.71 4.16 -3.06
CA TYR A 68 -1.80 4.27 -4.20
C TYR A 68 -1.60 5.72 -4.65
N ASP A 69 -2.71 6.43 -4.93
CA ASP A 69 -2.72 7.82 -5.35
C ASP A 69 -4.15 8.39 -5.29
N SER A 70 -4.39 9.37 -4.41
CA SER A 70 -5.71 10.01 -4.27
C SER A 70 -6.09 10.93 -5.45
N GLY A 71 -5.12 11.31 -6.28
CA GLY A 71 -5.33 12.02 -7.56
C GLY A 71 -5.81 11.11 -8.69
N GLY A 72 -5.83 9.79 -8.49
CA GLY A 72 -6.28 8.82 -9.48
C GLY A 72 -5.22 8.41 -10.51
N LEU A 73 -3.93 8.63 -10.23
CA LEU A 73 -2.86 8.11 -11.08
C LEU A 73 -2.89 6.57 -11.10
N SER A 74 -2.45 6.00 -12.21
CA SER A 74 -2.29 4.55 -12.40
C SER A 74 -0.85 4.11 -12.65
N TRP A 75 0.10 5.05 -12.59
CA TRP A 75 1.53 4.83 -12.74
C TRP A 75 2.32 5.84 -11.89
N CYS A 76 3.32 5.36 -11.14
CA CYS A 76 4.09 6.15 -10.17
C CYS A 76 3.23 7.02 -9.23
N GLY A 77 2.18 6.43 -8.67
CA GLY A 77 1.36 7.07 -7.63
C GLY A 77 2.17 7.47 -6.40
N ALA A 78 1.72 8.50 -5.68
CA ALA A 78 2.42 9.02 -4.51
C ALA A 78 2.59 8.01 -3.34
N GLY A 79 1.83 6.91 -3.37
CA GLY A 79 1.93 5.80 -2.43
C GLY A 79 2.99 4.75 -2.78
N CYS A 80 3.57 4.79 -3.98
CA CYS A 80 4.63 3.85 -4.36
C CYS A 80 5.82 3.90 -3.38
N GLY A 81 6.30 2.73 -2.98
CA GLY A 81 7.42 2.59 -2.05
C GLY A 81 7.08 2.83 -0.58
N LYS A 82 5.84 3.22 -0.24
CA LYS A 82 5.40 3.30 1.15
C LYS A 82 5.22 1.91 1.75
N CYS A 83 5.52 1.78 3.04
CA CYS A 83 5.32 0.55 3.79
C CYS A 83 4.21 0.68 4.83
N TYR A 84 3.51 -0.43 5.03
CA TYR A 84 2.42 -0.53 5.98
C TYR A 84 2.60 -1.78 6.84
N GLN A 85 2.46 -1.64 8.16
CA GLN A 85 2.29 -2.80 9.03
C GLN A 85 0.84 -3.23 8.97
N LEU A 86 0.61 -4.52 8.69
CA LEU A 86 -0.72 -5.13 8.67
C LEU A 86 -0.83 -6.10 9.83
N THR A 87 -1.79 -5.87 10.72
CA THR A 87 -2.08 -6.74 11.87
C THR A 87 -3.44 -7.38 11.68
N SER A 88 -3.49 -8.71 11.61
CA SER A 88 -4.74 -9.44 11.43
C SER A 88 -5.67 -9.25 12.63
N THR A 89 -6.92 -8.90 12.37
CA THR A 89 -7.95 -8.86 13.41
C THR A 89 -8.45 -10.25 13.79
N GLY A 90 -8.15 -11.26 12.97
CA GLY A 90 -8.63 -12.63 13.10
C GLY A 90 -9.90 -12.96 12.31
N ASN A 91 -10.53 -11.96 11.69
CA ASN A 91 -11.79 -12.15 10.97
C ASN A 91 -11.61 -11.97 9.46
N ALA A 92 -12.46 -12.64 8.66
CA ALA A 92 -12.68 -12.29 7.26
C ALA A 92 -13.76 -11.18 7.14
N PRO A 93 -13.84 -10.44 6.02
CA PRO A 93 -14.82 -9.37 5.86
C PRO A 93 -16.28 -9.85 5.75
N CYS A 94 -16.49 -11.13 5.48
CA CYS A 94 -17.79 -11.75 5.36
C CYS A 94 -17.69 -13.27 5.59
N SER A 95 -18.83 -13.94 5.76
CA SER A 95 -18.88 -15.37 6.11
C SER A 95 -18.42 -16.34 5.00
N SER A 96 -18.19 -15.87 3.77
CA SER A 96 -17.87 -16.71 2.61
C SER A 96 -16.75 -16.18 1.72
N CYS A 97 -16.01 -15.17 2.18
CA CYS A 97 -14.93 -14.53 1.41
C CYS A 97 -13.54 -14.73 2.04
N GLY A 98 -13.43 -15.66 2.97
CA GLY A 98 -12.19 -16.07 3.61
C GLY A 98 -12.45 -16.71 4.97
N THR A 99 -11.41 -17.25 5.59
CA THR A 99 -11.44 -17.75 6.97
C THR A 99 -10.80 -16.80 7.98
N GLY A 100 -10.20 -15.70 7.50
CA GLY A 100 -9.47 -14.76 8.34
C GLY A 100 -8.03 -15.21 8.56
N GLY A 101 -7.43 -14.74 9.65
CA GLY A 101 -6.06 -15.09 10.02
C GLY A 101 -5.92 -15.30 11.52
N ALA A 102 -4.68 -15.52 11.98
CA ALA A 102 -4.43 -15.53 13.41
C ALA A 102 -4.45 -14.09 13.94
N SER A 103 -5.35 -13.79 14.89
CA SER A 103 -5.48 -12.47 15.50
C SER A 103 -4.15 -12.01 16.11
N GLY A 104 -3.74 -10.78 15.83
CA GLY A 104 -2.48 -10.19 16.28
C GLY A 104 -1.24 -10.58 15.46
N SER A 105 -1.34 -11.55 14.54
CA SER A 105 -0.26 -11.82 13.60
C SER A 105 -0.04 -10.63 12.68
N SER A 106 1.23 -10.31 12.42
CA SER A 106 1.61 -9.09 11.70
C SER A 106 2.65 -9.37 10.61
N ILE A 107 2.55 -8.60 9.53
CA ILE A 107 3.57 -8.50 8.46
C ILE A 107 3.76 -7.03 8.08
N ILE A 108 4.82 -6.75 7.34
CA ILE A 108 4.99 -5.47 6.64
C ILE A 108 4.80 -5.70 5.15
N VAL A 109 4.06 -4.81 4.49
CA VAL A 109 3.94 -4.77 3.03
C VAL A 109 4.46 -3.45 2.49
N MET A 110 5.14 -3.48 1.35
CA MET A 110 5.49 -2.31 0.56
C MET A 110 4.56 -2.17 -0.64
N ALA A 111 4.02 -0.99 -0.89
CA ALA A 111 3.20 -0.71 -2.06
C ALA A 111 4.09 -0.67 -3.33
N THR A 112 3.97 -1.67 -4.19
CA THR A 112 4.69 -1.76 -5.47
C THR A 112 3.77 -1.81 -6.69
N ASN A 113 2.46 -1.86 -6.46
CA ASN A 113 1.47 -1.94 -7.51
C ASN A 113 0.15 -1.27 -7.09
N LEU A 114 -0.74 -1.09 -8.06
CA LEU A 114 -2.10 -0.59 -7.88
C LEU A 114 -3.08 -1.76 -8.00
N CYS A 115 -4.01 -1.87 -7.05
CA CYS A 115 -5.26 -2.60 -7.27
C CYS A 115 -6.34 -1.61 -7.75
N PRO A 116 -6.65 -1.57 -9.06
CA PRO A 116 -7.60 -0.59 -9.58
C PRO A 116 -9.03 -0.99 -9.24
N ASN A 117 -9.89 -0.01 -8.96
CA ASN A 117 -11.31 -0.26 -8.74
C ASN A 117 -11.98 -0.90 -9.97
N SER A 118 -11.61 -0.48 -11.17
CA SER A 118 -12.11 -1.08 -12.41
C SER A 118 -11.74 -2.56 -12.47
N GLY A 119 -12.74 -3.43 -12.46
CA GLY A 119 -12.57 -4.89 -12.47
C GLY A 119 -12.37 -5.53 -11.09
N ASN A 120 -12.06 -4.74 -10.05
CA ASN A 120 -11.83 -5.24 -8.68
C ASN A 120 -12.67 -4.50 -7.63
N ALA A 121 -13.78 -3.87 -8.01
CA ALA A 121 -14.58 -3.01 -7.13
C ALA A 121 -15.08 -3.70 -5.85
N GLN A 122 -15.26 -5.03 -5.91
CA GLN A 122 -15.57 -5.87 -4.75
C GLN A 122 -14.57 -5.70 -3.60
N TRP A 123 -13.29 -5.48 -3.93
CA TRP A 123 -12.19 -5.40 -2.97
C TRP A 123 -11.55 -4.01 -2.92
N CYS A 124 -11.30 -3.42 -4.08
CA CYS A 124 -10.51 -2.20 -4.23
C CYS A 124 -11.44 -1.02 -4.49
N ALA A 125 -11.72 -0.24 -3.45
CA ALA A 125 -12.61 0.92 -3.53
C ALA A 125 -12.03 2.03 -4.44
N ALA A 126 -12.93 2.84 -5.01
CA ALA A 126 -12.56 4.13 -5.58
C ALA A 126 -12.21 5.12 -4.46
N VAL A 127 -11.45 6.17 -4.77
CA VAL A 127 -11.07 7.22 -3.80
C VAL A 127 -12.33 7.84 -3.18
N GLY A 128 -12.40 7.86 -1.84
CA GLY A 128 -13.53 8.41 -1.08
C GLY A 128 -14.76 7.50 -1.01
N GLY A 129 -14.68 6.27 -1.51
CA GLY A 129 -15.74 5.26 -1.41
C GLY A 129 -15.34 4.07 -0.54
N THR A 130 -16.19 3.05 -0.52
CA THR A 130 -15.91 1.76 0.11
C THR A 130 -16.09 0.62 -0.89
N ASN A 131 -15.42 -0.50 -0.65
CA ASN A 131 -15.67 -1.75 -1.36
C ASN A 131 -16.98 -2.41 -0.91
N ASP A 132 -17.33 -3.56 -1.48
CA ASP A 132 -18.57 -4.29 -1.19
C ASP A 132 -18.69 -4.75 0.28
N TYR A 133 -17.59 -4.69 1.03
CA TYR A 133 -17.51 -5.07 2.44
C TYR A 133 -17.47 -3.86 3.39
N GLY A 134 -17.57 -2.64 2.86
CA GLY A 134 -17.59 -1.41 3.66
C GLY A 134 -16.21 -0.86 4.05
N PHE A 135 -15.13 -1.31 3.41
CA PHE A 135 -13.77 -0.82 3.68
C PHE A 135 -13.30 0.14 2.59
N GLU A 136 -12.69 1.26 2.99
CA GLU A 136 -12.08 2.24 2.08
C GLU A 136 -10.77 1.72 1.49
N TYR A 137 -10.04 0.91 2.27
CA TYR A 137 -8.69 0.47 1.95
C TYR A 137 -8.62 -1.03 1.68
N HIS A 138 -7.69 -1.39 0.80
CA HIS A 138 -7.42 -2.77 0.45
C HIS A 138 -5.94 -3.00 0.15
N PHE A 139 -5.43 -4.15 0.58
CA PHE A 139 -4.09 -4.65 0.27
C PHE A 139 -4.21 -6.01 -0.42
N ASP A 140 -3.91 -6.06 -1.71
CA ASP A 140 -3.80 -7.32 -2.43
C ASP A 140 -2.34 -7.77 -2.37
N ILE A 141 -2.04 -8.77 -1.55
CA ILE A 141 -0.67 -9.13 -1.18
C ILE A 141 -0.07 -10.03 -2.26
N MET A 142 1.11 -9.66 -2.75
CA MET A 142 1.81 -10.41 -3.80
C MET A 142 2.42 -11.70 -3.22
N ALA A 143 1.69 -12.81 -3.33
CA ALA A 143 2.11 -14.10 -2.78
C ALA A 143 1.45 -15.28 -3.50
N GLN A 144 2.19 -16.38 -3.66
CA GLN A 144 1.66 -17.63 -4.24
C GLN A 144 0.79 -18.43 -3.26
N SER A 145 0.92 -18.14 -1.96
CA SER A 145 0.16 -18.76 -0.88
C SER A 145 -0.17 -17.72 0.18
N GLU A 146 -1.10 -18.02 1.08
CA GLU A 146 -1.47 -17.17 2.21
C GLU A 146 -0.25 -16.90 3.11
N VAL A 147 -0.05 -15.63 3.46
CA VAL A 147 1.05 -15.17 4.34
C VAL A 147 0.57 -14.57 5.65
N LEU A 148 -0.69 -14.14 5.71
CA LEU A 148 -1.34 -13.56 6.90
C LEU A 148 -2.66 -14.28 7.26
N GLY A 149 -3.00 -15.34 6.53
CA GLY A 149 -4.30 -16.01 6.56
C GLY A 149 -5.07 -15.85 5.25
N ASP A 150 -6.28 -16.38 5.23
CA ASP A 150 -7.20 -16.35 4.09
C ASP A 150 -8.10 -15.11 4.17
N ASN A 151 -7.68 -14.07 3.46
CA ASN A 151 -8.34 -12.75 3.37
C ASN A 151 -8.70 -12.14 4.74
N PRO A 152 -7.77 -12.06 5.70
CA PRO A 152 -8.03 -11.35 6.95
C PRO A 152 -8.37 -9.88 6.70
N VAL A 153 -9.31 -9.37 7.50
CA VAL A 153 -9.37 -7.95 7.82
C VAL A 153 -8.15 -7.62 8.69
N VAL A 154 -7.52 -6.50 8.40
CA VAL A 154 -6.32 -6.04 9.11
C VAL A 154 -6.54 -4.64 9.65
N ASP A 155 -5.99 -4.39 10.84
CA ASP A 155 -5.63 -3.04 11.26
C ASP A 155 -4.29 -2.71 10.58
N PHE A 156 -4.18 -1.52 9.99
CA PHE A 156 -2.94 -1.09 9.34
C PHE A 156 -2.49 0.29 9.78
N GLU A 157 -1.18 0.51 9.67
CA GLU A 157 -0.54 1.81 9.83
C GLU A 157 0.63 1.95 8.85
N GLU A 158 0.81 3.15 8.29
CA GLU A 158 2.00 3.52 7.52
C GLU A 158 3.20 3.56 8.46
N VAL A 159 4.27 2.85 8.10
CA VAL A 159 5.48 2.72 8.89
C VAL A 159 6.71 3.08 8.05
N THR A 160 7.82 3.35 8.73
CA THR A 160 9.11 3.42 8.04
C THR A 160 9.44 2.06 7.44
N CYS A 161 9.74 2.04 6.14
CA CYS A 161 10.13 0.82 5.46
C CYS A 161 11.40 0.20 6.08
N PRO A 162 11.43 -1.13 6.27
CA PRO A 162 12.67 -1.84 6.58
C PRO A 162 13.76 -1.55 5.53
N SER A 163 15.03 -1.57 5.95
CA SER A 163 16.15 -1.21 5.08
C SER A 163 16.27 -2.07 3.81
N ALA A 164 15.87 -3.34 3.87
CA ALA A 164 15.80 -4.22 2.71
C ALA A 164 14.80 -3.70 1.67
N ALA A 165 13.58 -3.37 2.08
CA ALA A 165 12.55 -2.83 1.19
C ALA A 165 12.96 -1.48 0.58
N LEU A 166 13.61 -0.60 1.36
CA LEU A 166 14.17 0.66 0.82
C LEU A 166 15.23 0.43 -0.25
N THR A 167 16.11 -0.56 -0.03
CA THR A 167 17.16 -0.92 -0.98
C THR A 167 16.55 -1.46 -2.27
N ASP A 168 15.60 -2.37 -2.16
CA ASP A 168 14.90 -2.97 -3.30
C ASP A 168 14.07 -1.94 -4.09
N TYR A 169 13.39 -1.02 -3.39
CA TYR A 169 12.59 0.01 -4.03
C TYR A 169 13.43 0.98 -4.86
N ALA A 170 14.68 1.25 -4.47
CA ALA A 170 15.58 2.15 -5.19
C ALA A 170 15.87 1.68 -6.64
N ASP A 171 15.66 0.40 -6.94
CA ASP A 171 15.79 -0.14 -8.31
C ASP A 171 14.52 0.09 -9.16
N CYS A 172 13.40 0.46 -8.56
CA CYS A 172 12.14 0.71 -9.26
C CYS A 172 12.19 2.04 -10.05
N GLN A 173 11.47 2.09 -11.17
CA GLN A 173 11.43 3.29 -12.01
C GLN A 173 10.80 4.52 -11.29
N CYS A 174 9.93 4.31 -10.31
CA CYS A 174 9.20 5.36 -9.60
C CYS A 174 9.87 5.81 -8.29
N ALA A 175 11.10 5.37 -8.02
CA ALA A 175 11.82 5.70 -6.79
C ALA A 175 12.28 7.16 -6.70
#